data_AF-A0A1H2YS93-F1
#
_entry.id   AF-A0A1H2YS93-F1
#
_cell.length_a   1.000
_cell.length_b   1.000
_cell.length_c   1.000
_cell.angle_alpha   90.00
_cell.angle_beta   90.00
_cell.angle_gamma   90.00
#
_symmetry.space_group_name_H-M   'P 1'
#
loop_
_entity.id
_entity.type
_entity.pdbx_description
1 polymer ?
#
loop_
_entity_poly.entity_id
_entity_poly.type
_entity_poly.pdbx_seq_one_letter_code
_entity_poly.pdbx_strand_id
1 'polypeptide(L)' 'MASKEALTALEGIGALGVIQGAGSMIARFGWDKDWGLLGLLDKHVFPTPWWVGLILAVAGLALILRVDQLKKAA' A
#
# COMPACT_ATOMS: atom_id res chain seq x y z
N MET A 1 22.81 4.81 9.58
CA MET A 1 21.72 4.15 10.33
C MET A 1 20.47 5.01 10.18
N ALA A 2 19.35 4.46 9.73
CA ALA A 2 18.09 5.21 9.74
C ALA A 2 17.66 5.45 11.20
N SER A 3 17.14 6.62 11.52
CA SER A 3 16.63 6.90 12.88
C SER A 3 15.41 6.01 13.17
N LYS A 4 15.16 5.69 14.44
CA LYS A 4 13.98 4.91 14.85
C LYS A 4 12.68 5.55 14.36
N GLU A 5 12.62 6.87 14.33
CA GLU A 5 11.51 7.65 13.79
C GLU A 5 11.30 7.41 12.29
N ALA A 6 12.39 7.39 11.50
CA ALA A 6 12.32 7.11 10.06
C ALA A 6 11.82 5.68 9.79
N LEU A 7 12.24 4.70 10.59
CA LEU A 7 11.75 3.32 10.47
C LEU A 7 10.26 3.22 10.80
N THR A 8 9.78 3.89 11.85
CA THR A 8 8.34 3.93 12.19
C THR A 8 7.52 4.65 11.12
N ALA A 9 8.03 5.74 10.53
CA ALA A 9 7.37 6.42 9.43
C ALA A 9 7.26 5.52 8.19
N LEU A 10 8.32 4.77 7.84
CA LEU A 10 8.31 3.81 6.73
C LEU A 10 7.33 2.66 6.95
N GLU A 11 7.21 2.17 8.18
CA GLU A 11 6.19 1.17 8.55
C GLU A 11 4.78 1.72 8.38
N GLY A 12 4.54 2.97 8.78
CA GLY A 12 3.27 3.66 8.56
C GLY A 12 2.94 3.82 7.07
N ILE A 13 3.92 4.19 6.24
CA ILE A 13 3.75 4.27 4.78
C ILE A 13 3.43 2.89 4.20
N GLY A 14 4.13 1.85 4.65
CA GLY A 14 3.85 0.47 4.25
C GLY A 14 2.43 0.04 4.61
N ALA A 15 1.98 0.33 5.83
CA ALA A 15 0.63 0.03 6.30
C ALA A 15 -0.43 0.79 5.49
N LEU A 16 -0.20 2.06 5.20
CA LEU A 16 -1.07 2.83 4.31
C LEU A 16 -1.14 2.21 2.91
N GLY A 17 -0.02 1.77 2.34
CA GLY A 17 0.01 1.06 1.07
C GLY A 17 -0.80 -0.24 1.08
N VAL A 18 -0.70 -1.02 2.16
CA VAL A 18 -1.51 -2.23 2.37
C VAL A 18 -2.99 -1.91 2.42
N ILE A 19 -3.40 -0.95 3.25
CA ILE A 19 -4.80 -0.55 3.42
C ILE A 19 -5.37 -0.02 2.10
N GLN A 20 -4.60 0.80 1.37
CA GLN A 20 -5.01 1.37 0.09
C GLN A 20 -5.20 0.28 -0.97
N GLY A 21 -4.22 -0.62 -1.11
CA GLY A 21 -4.24 -1.69 -2.10
C GLY A 21 -5.32 -2.73 -1.82
N ALA A 22 -5.41 -3.19 -0.57
CA ALA A 22 -6.43 -4.15 -0.15
C ALA A 22 -7.84 -3.55 -0.17
N GLY A 23 -7.98 -2.30 0.29
CA GLY A 23 -9.25 -1.58 0.23
C GLY A 23 -9.75 -1.38 -1.20
N SER A 24 -8.85 -1.08 -2.14
CA SER A 24 -9.19 -0.96 -3.56
C SER A 24 -9.58 -2.31 -4.17
N MET A 25 -8.90 -3.40 -3.80
CA MET A 25 -9.32 -4.74 -4.21
C MET A 25 -10.72 -5.08 -3.71
N ILE A 26 -10.99 -4.89 -2.42
CA ILE A 26 -12.32 -5.16 -1.84
C ILE A 26 -13.39 -4.30 -2.53
N ALA A 27 -13.09 -3.02 -2.77
CA ALA A 27 -14.01 -2.11 -3.45
C ALA A 27 -14.32 -2.55 -4.88
N ARG A 28 -13.34 -3.10 -5.61
CA ARG A 28 -13.59 -3.68 -6.94
C ARG A 28 -14.45 -4.92 -6.89
N PHE A 29 -14.18 -5.84 -5.97
CA PHE A 29 -14.99 -7.06 -5.84
C PHE A 29 -16.43 -6.78 -5.37
N GLY A 30 -16.64 -5.75 -4.55
CA GLY A 30 -17.97 -5.41 -4.00
C GLY A 30 -18.77 -4.39 -4.82
N TRP A 31 -18.10 -3.44 -5.46
CA TRP A 31 -18.72 -2.27 -6.10
C TRP A 31 -18.19 -1.94 -7.49
N ASP A 32 -17.31 -2.78 -8.06
CA ASP A 32 -16.71 -2.63 -9.39
C ASP A 32 -15.99 -1.28 -9.59
N LYS A 33 -15.45 -0.72 -8.49
CA LYS A 33 -14.76 0.58 -8.45
C LYS A 33 -13.52 0.52 -7.57
N ASP A 34 -12.48 1.25 -7.95
CA ASP A 34 -11.32 1.49 -7.09
C ASP A 34 -11.64 2.54 -6.00
N TRP A 35 -10.91 2.48 -4.88
CA TRP A 35 -11.13 3.34 -3.71
C TRP A 35 -9.88 4.18 -3.38
N GLY A 36 -10.06 5.28 -2.65
CA GLY A 36 -8.97 6.18 -2.28
C GLY A 36 -8.24 6.79 -3.48
N LEU A 37 -6.89 6.86 -3.41
CA LEU A 37 -6.05 7.38 -4.49
C LEU A 37 -6.13 6.56 -5.77
N LEU A 38 -6.33 5.24 -5.68
CA LEU A 38 -6.50 4.40 -6.88
C LEU A 38 -7.83 4.72 -7.57
N GLY A 39 -8.89 4.98 -6.80
CA GLY A 39 -10.16 5.48 -7.35
C GLY A 39 -10.05 6.84 -8.01
N LEU A 40 -9.21 7.75 -7.48
CA LEU A 40 -8.93 9.03 -8.12
C LEU A 40 -8.11 8.87 -9.40
N LEU A 41 -7.10 8.00 -9.40
CA LEU A 41 -6.29 7.69 -10.57
C LEU A 41 -7.12 7.08 -11.70
N ASP A 42 -7.95 6.09 -11.37
CA ASP A 42 -8.88 5.42 -12.28
C ASP A 42 -9.83 6.41 -12.95
N LYS A 43 -10.35 7.37 -12.17
CA LYS A 43 -11.31 8.37 -12.64
C LYS A 43 -10.69 9.52 -13.44
N HIS A 44 -9.49 9.98 -13.08
CA HIS A 44 -8.94 11.25 -13.56
C HIS A 44 -7.68 11.13 -14.41
N VAL A 45 -6.98 10.00 -14.41
CA VAL A 45 -5.69 9.86 -15.10
C VAL A 45 -5.72 8.72 -16.10
N PHE A 46 -5.99 7.48 -15.68
CA PHE A 46 -6.11 6.33 -16.56
C PHE A 46 -6.85 5.17 -15.87
N PRO A 47 -7.59 4.33 -16.62
CA PRO A 47 -8.26 3.17 -16.06
C PRO A 47 -7.21 2.24 -15.43
N THR A 48 -7.32 2.06 -14.12
CA THR A 48 -6.37 1.34 -13.30
C THR A 48 -6.73 -0.14 -13.32
N PRO A 49 -5.85 -1.07 -13.71
CA PRO A 49 -6.17 -2.50 -13.68
C PRO A 49 -6.35 -3.05 -12.26
N TRP A 50 -7.18 -4.09 -12.10
CA TRP A 50 -7.49 -4.70 -10.79
C TRP A 50 -6.26 -5.21 -10.03
N TRP A 51 -5.24 -5.67 -10.75
CA TRP A 51 -4.01 -6.17 -10.16
C TRP A 51 -3.12 -5.07 -9.57
N VAL A 52 -3.37 -3.79 -9.86
CA VAL A 52 -2.59 -2.68 -9.27
C VAL A 52 -2.84 -2.58 -7.76
N GLY A 53 -4.07 -2.78 -7.31
CA GLY A 53 -4.39 -2.84 -5.89
C GLY A 53 -3.63 -3.98 -5.17
N LEU A 54 -3.52 -5.14 -5.82
CA LEU A 54 -2.75 -6.28 -5.31
C LEU A 54 -1.26 -5.96 -5.22
N ILE A 55 -0.66 -5.39 -6.27
CA ILE A 55 0.75 -5.00 -6.27
C ILE A 55 1.02 -3.98 -5.17
N LEU A 56 0.15 -2.99 -4.99
CA LEU A 56 0.31 -1.97 -3.95
C LEU A 56 0.25 -2.59 -2.55
N ALA A 57 -0.66 -3.53 -2.32
CA ALA A 57 -0.75 -4.24 -1.05
C ALA A 57 0.48 -5.10 -0.77
N VAL A 58 0.96 -5.84 -1.77
CA VAL A 58 2.18 -6.66 -1.65
C VAL A 58 3.41 -5.79 -1.44
N ALA A 59 3.54 -4.67 -2.14
CA ALA A 59 4.64 -3.73 -1.97
C ALA A 59 4.65 -3.08 -0.58
N GLY A 60 3.48 -2.67 -0.09
CA GLY A 60 3.32 -2.15 1.28
C GLY A 60 3.72 -3.19 2.34
N LEU A 61 3.28 -4.44 2.17
CA LEU A 61 3.64 -5.53 3.08
C LEU A 61 5.14 -5.84 3.03
N ALA A 62 5.74 -5.89 1.84
CA ALA A 62 7.18 -6.10 1.66
C ALA A 62 7.99 -5.00 2.35
N LEU A 63 7.53 -3.75 2.28
CA LEU A 63 8.15 -2.62 2.98
C LEU A 63 8.09 -2.79 4.50
N ILE A 64 6.93 -3.17 5.06
CA ILE A 64 6.77 -3.45 6.50
C ILE A 64 7.74 -4.55 6.94
N LEU A 65 7.76 -5.68 6.22
CA LEU A 65 8.64 -6.81 6.53
C LEU A 65 10.12 -6.41 6.47
N ARG A 66 10.50 -5.58 5.48
CA ARG A 66 11.86 -5.08 5.36
C ARG A 66 12.23 -4.16 6.53
N VAL A 67 11.32 -3.29 6.95
CA VAL A 67 11.52 -2.41 8.10
C VAL A 67 11.63 -3.23 9.40
N ASP A 68 10.80 -4.25 9.58
CA ASP A 68 10.88 -5.16 10.75
C ASP A 68 12.23 -5.89 10.80
N GLN A 69 12.74 -6.38 9.66
CA GLN A 69 14.09 -6.96 9.59
C GLN A 69 15.18 -5.97 9.98
N LEU A 70 15.09 -4.70 9.54
CA LEU A 70 16.05 -3.66 9.90
C LEU A 70 15.98 -3.29 11.38
N LYS A 71 14.79 -3.29 11.98
CA LYS A 71 14.61 -3.08 13.42
C LYS A 71 15.19 -4.22 14.27
N LYS A 72 15.09 -5.48 13.79
CA LYS A 72 15.67 -6.65 14.47
C LYS A 72 17.20 -6.72 14.38
N ALA A 73 17.77 -6.16 13.32
CA ALA A 73 19.22 -6.15 13.08
C ALA A 73 19.96 -4.96 13.73
N ALA A 74 19.22 -4.00 14.30
CA ALA A 74 19.73 -2.78 14.94
C ALA A 74 19.67 -2.88 16.47
#